data_AF-B2MU07-F1
#
_entry.id   AF-B2MU07-F1
#
_cell.length_a   1.000
_cell.length_b   1.000
_cell.length_c   1.000
_cell.angle_alpha   90.00
_cell.angle_beta   90.00
_cell.angle_gamma   90.00
#
_symmetry.space_group_name_H-M   'P 1'
#
loop_
_entity.id
_entity.type
_entity.pdbx_description
1 polymer ?
#
loop_
_entity_poly.entity_id
_entity_poly.type
_entity_poly.pdbx_seq_one_letter_code
_entity_poly.pdbx_strand_id
1 'polypeptide(L)'
;MRQSILLTAVLSTLSFAQVSYAAEEAKEEKSAWAATANVGFVSDYYARGISQNWHKPAVQGGIDITHDSGFYVGAWGSNVTPNTFPDATAEIDIYGGYNGTIPAIEGLGWTAGLISYLYPGGSWKKYNLAGDAAGFRQTPKGGRWDTTEVNFGLSYSYFSARLSYTLTDWFGAERDTGWDGSTKGLPIWNS
;
A
#
# COMPACT_ATOMS: atom_id res chain seq x y z
N MET A 1 20.96 22.64 -22.43
CA MET A 1 20.70 21.19 -22.39
C MET A 1 20.42 20.82 -20.94
N ARG A 2 19.14 20.75 -20.53
CA ARG A 2 18.74 20.31 -19.19
C ARG A 2 18.35 18.85 -19.32
N GLN A 3 19.10 17.97 -18.66
CA GLN A 3 18.84 16.53 -18.72
C GLN A 3 17.58 16.23 -17.91
N SER A 4 16.62 15.59 -18.57
CA SER A 4 15.40 15.07 -17.97
C SER A 4 15.78 13.96 -16.99
N ILE A 5 15.78 14.26 -15.69
CA ILE A 5 15.91 13.25 -14.65
C ILE A 5 14.55 12.55 -14.59
N LEU A 6 14.49 11.35 -15.17
CA LEU A 6 13.43 10.38 -14.93
C LEU A 6 13.29 10.21 -13.41
N LEU A 7 12.20 10.71 -12.84
CA LEU A 7 11.79 10.37 -11.48
C LEU A 7 11.37 8.91 -11.48
N THR A 8 12.32 8.03 -11.17
CA THR A 8 12.03 6.63 -10.88
C THR A 8 11.30 6.58 -9.54
N ALA A 9 9.98 6.63 -9.57
CA ALA A 9 9.15 6.13 -8.48
C ALA A 9 9.38 4.62 -8.41
N VAL A 10 10.41 4.20 -7.67
CA VAL A 10 10.58 2.79 -7.29
C VAL A 10 9.53 2.50 -6.23
N LEU A 11 8.32 2.18 -6.69
CA LEU A 11 7.34 1.43 -5.93
C LEU A 11 7.77 -0.04 -6.05
N SER A 12 8.62 -0.49 -5.12
CA SER A 12 9.05 -1.88 -5.05
C SER A 12 7.92 -2.76 -4.48
N THR A 13 6.83 -2.88 -5.23
CA THR A 13 5.91 -4.03 -5.20
C THR A 13 5.28 -4.16 -6.59
N LEU A 14 5.69 -5.22 -7.30
CA LEU A 14 5.27 -5.67 -8.65
C LEU A 14 5.81 -4.86 -9.85
N SER A 15 6.92 -5.36 -10.42
CA SER A 15 7.33 -5.05 -11.79
C SER A 15 6.38 -5.72 -12.79
N PHE A 16 5.38 -4.99 -13.27
CA PHE A 16 4.76 -5.26 -14.57
C PHE A 16 5.31 -4.28 -15.60
N ALA A 17 5.72 -4.81 -16.75
CA ALA A 17 6.11 -4.02 -17.91
C ALA A 17 4.96 -3.07 -18.30
N GLN A 18 5.16 -1.77 -18.09
CA GLN A 18 4.24 -0.74 -18.55
C GLN A 18 4.35 -0.67 -20.08
N VAL A 19 3.26 -0.99 -20.78
CA VAL A 19 3.13 -0.66 -22.21
C VAL A 19 2.63 0.78 -22.27
N SER A 20 3.55 1.73 -22.48
CA SER A 20 3.19 3.12 -22.73
C SER A 20 2.71 3.28 -24.17
N TYR A 21 1.43 3.60 -24.36
CA TYR A 21 0.94 4.11 -25.65
C TYR A 21 1.40 5.56 -25.77
N ALA A 22 2.26 5.85 -26.75
CA ALA A 22 2.66 7.21 -27.09
C ALA A 22 1.50 7.89 -27.85
N ALA A 23 0.80 8.79 -27.16
CA ALA A 23 -0.10 9.75 -27.82
C ALA A 23 0.69 11.00 -28.22
N GLU A 24 0.37 11.52 -29.39
CA GLU A 24 1.07 12.57 -30.13
C GLU A 24 1.17 13.91 -29.36
N GLU A 25 2.35 14.53 -29.39
CA GLU A 25 2.69 15.77 -28.68
C GLU A 25 1.92 16.99 -29.24
N ALA A 26 0.91 17.44 -28.50
CA ALA A 26 0.48 18.84 -28.55
C ALA A 26 1.28 19.65 -27.51
N LYS A 27 1.73 20.86 -27.87
CA LYS A 27 2.34 21.82 -26.94
C LYS A 27 1.28 22.35 -25.96
N GLU A 28 0.93 21.57 -24.96
CA GLU A 28 0.21 22.03 -23.78
C GLU A 28 1.18 22.72 -22.81
N GLU A 29 0.75 23.81 -22.19
CA GLU A 29 1.41 24.33 -21.00
C GLU A 29 1.56 23.18 -20.02
N LYS A 30 2.80 22.84 -19.66
CA LYS A 30 3.08 21.71 -18.78
C LYS A 30 2.41 22.00 -17.43
N SER A 31 1.26 21.36 -17.21
CA SER A 31 0.58 21.38 -15.92
C SER A 31 1.56 20.92 -14.85
N ALA A 32 1.59 21.65 -13.73
CA ALA A 32 2.35 21.22 -12.56
C ALA A 32 1.81 19.92 -11.95
N TRP A 33 0.60 19.51 -12.35
CA TRP A 33 -0.04 18.25 -11.99
C TRP A 33 0.08 17.23 -13.12
N ALA A 34 0.39 15.99 -12.76
CA ALA A 34 0.33 14.82 -13.63
C ALA A 34 -0.55 13.74 -13.00
N ALA A 35 -1.29 13.01 -13.83
CA ALA A 35 -2.10 11.87 -13.41
C ALA A 35 -1.71 10.64 -14.23
N THR A 36 -1.54 9.50 -13.56
CA THR A 36 -1.30 8.21 -14.18
C THR A 36 -2.28 7.19 -13.65
N ALA A 37 -2.68 6.24 -14.50
CA ALA A 37 -3.55 5.15 -14.10
C ALA A 37 -3.08 3.85 -14.74
N ASN A 38 -3.31 2.74 -14.05
CA ASN A 38 -2.97 1.40 -14.52
C ASN A 38 -4.08 0.41 -14.18
N VAL A 39 -4.17 -0.63 -15.01
CA VAL A 39 -5.00 -1.81 -14.76
C VAL A 39 -4.24 -3.04 -15.23
N GLY A 40 -4.36 -4.14 -14.49
CA GLY A 40 -3.64 -5.37 -14.76
C GLY A 40 -4.40 -6.59 -14.28
N PHE A 41 -4.03 -7.73 -14.83
CA PHE A 41 -4.55 -9.05 -14.47
C PHE A 41 -3.39 -9.93 -14.07
N VAL A 42 -3.51 -10.59 -12.93
CA VAL A 42 -2.50 -11.53 -12.42
C VAL A 42 -3.15 -12.88 -12.17
N SER A 43 -2.38 -13.96 -12.31
CA SER A 43 -2.85 -15.31 -11.98
C SER A 43 -2.97 -15.54 -10.48
N ASP A 44 -2.20 -14.78 -9.68
CA ASP A 44 -2.15 -14.83 -8.23
C ASP A 44 -1.61 -13.49 -7.71
N TYR A 45 -2.24 -12.96 -6.66
CA TYR A 45 -1.84 -11.71 -6.03
C TYR A 45 -1.13 -12.00 -4.72
N TYR A 46 0.17 -11.71 -4.66
CA TYR A 46 0.96 -11.82 -3.44
C TYR A 46 1.21 -10.44 -2.82
N ALA A 47 0.95 -10.33 -1.52
CA ALA A 47 1.42 -9.22 -0.69
C ALA A 47 2.20 -9.80 0.50
N ARG A 48 3.42 -9.30 0.71
CA ARG A 48 4.32 -9.72 1.81
C ARG A 48 4.50 -11.25 1.90
N GLY A 49 4.58 -11.91 0.74
CA GLY A 49 4.76 -13.36 0.62
C GLY A 49 3.50 -14.20 0.81
N ILE A 50 2.34 -13.58 1.05
CA ILE A 50 1.06 -14.27 1.27
C ILE A 50 0.14 -14.03 0.06
N SER A 51 -0.46 -15.10 -0.47
CA SER A 51 -1.48 -15.00 -1.53
C SER A 51 -2.77 -14.41 -0.95
N GLN A 52 -3.22 -13.32 -1.54
CA GLN A 52 -4.38 -12.54 -1.10
C GLN A 52 -5.68 -12.99 -1.75
N ASN A 53 -5.59 -13.74 -2.85
CA ASN A 53 -6.70 -14.27 -3.61
C ASN A 53 -6.69 -15.82 -3.70
N TRP A 54 -5.82 -16.47 -2.91
CA TRP A 54 -5.74 -17.93 -2.73
C TRP A 54 -5.46 -18.69 -4.03
N HIS A 55 -4.41 -18.27 -4.73
CA HIS A 55 -3.95 -18.85 -6.00
C HIS A 55 -4.99 -18.79 -7.13
N LYS A 56 -5.86 -17.78 -7.09
CA LYS A 56 -6.86 -17.52 -8.13
C LYS A 56 -6.52 -16.21 -8.85
N PRO A 57 -7.09 -15.94 -10.04
CA PRO A 57 -6.85 -14.69 -10.73
C PRO A 57 -7.26 -13.46 -9.91
N ALA A 58 -6.52 -12.36 -10.07
CA ALA A 58 -6.92 -11.04 -9.59
C ALA A 58 -6.85 -9.97 -10.67
N VAL A 59 -7.76 -9.00 -10.55
CA VAL A 59 -7.73 -7.73 -11.27
C VAL A 59 -7.19 -6.68 -10.32
N GLN A 60 -6.21 -5.92 -10.79
CA GLN A 60 -5.53 -4.89 -10.02
C GLN A 60 -5.54 -3.59 -10.79
N GLY A 61 -5.57 -2.47 -10.09
CA GLY A 61 -5.44 -1.18 -10.74
C GLY A 61 -5.21 -0.05 -9.75
N GLY A 62 -4.78 1.08 -10.28
CA GLY A 62 -4.49 2.25 -9.48
C GLY A 62 -4.57 3.54 -10.27
N ILE A 63 -4.61 4.62 -9.51
CA ILE A 63 -4.51 5.99 -9.99
C ILE A 63 -3.56 6.77 -9.07
N ASP A 64 -2.65 7.51 -9.68
CA ASP A 64 -1.71 8.38 -9.01
C ASP A 64 -1.86 9.80 -9.54
N ILE A 65 -1.79 10.76 -8.63
CA ILE A 65 -1.74 12.18 -8.92
C ILE A 65 -0.49 12.74 -8.26
N THR A 66 0.37 13.37 -9.04
CA THR A 66 1.62 13.99 -8.59
C THR A 66 1.66 15.46 -8.94
N HIS A 67 2.34 16.25 -8.12
CA HIS A 67 2.60 17.66 -8.37
C HIS A 67 4.10 17.95 -8.39
N ASP A 68 4.54 18.93 -9.18
CA ASP A 68 5.94 19.36 -9.31
C ASP A 68 6.57 19.81 -7.97
N SER A 69 5.75 20.13 -6.94
CA SER A 69 6.24 20.39 -5.57
C SER A 69 6.73 19.14 -4.84
N GLY A 70 6.52 17.96 -5.41
CA GLY A 70 6.78 16.67 -4.77
C GLY A 70 5.59 16.08 -4.03
N PHE A 71 4.44 16.78 -3.96
CA PHE A 71 3.20 16.20 -3.44
C PHE A 71 2.74 15.05 -4.32
N TYR A 72 2.24 13.99 -3.69
CA TYR A 72 1.56 12.91 -4.38
C TYR A 72 0.39 12.37 -3.56
N VAL A 73 -0.61 11.84 -4.26
CA VAL A 73 -1.72 11.09 -3.70
C VAL A 73 -2.13 10.02 -4.69
N GLY A 74 -2.54 8.86 -4.21
CA GLY A 74 -2.99 7.80 -5.08
C GLY A 74 -3.90 6.82 -4.36
N ALA A 75 -4.51 5.97 -5.19
CA ALA A 75 -5.29 4.84 -4.72
C ALA A 75 -4.95 3.62 -5.57
N TRP A 76 -4.88 2.47 -4.93
CA TRP A 76 -4.72 1.18 -5.57
C TRP A 76 -5.78 0.22 -5.06
N GLY A 77 -6.13 -0.79 -5.84
CA GLY A 77 -7.02 -1.84 -5.36
C GLY A 77 -6.93 -3.14 -6.14
N SER A 78 -7.39 -4.20 -5.47
CA SER A 78 -7.43 -5.56 -6.02
C SER A 78 -8.53 -6.37 -5.36
N ASN A 79 -9.01 -7.41 -6.05
CA ASN A 79 -9.84 -8.41 -5.37
C ASN A 79 -8.99 -9.31 -4.46
N VAL A 80 -9.51 -9.56 -3.26
CA VAL A 80 -8.96 -10.52 -2.29
C VAL A 80 -10.01 -11.59 -1.99
N THR A 81 -9.68 -12.54 -1.13
CA THR A 81 -10.62 -13.60 -0.75
C THR A 81 -10.89 -13.65 0.75
N PRO A 82 -12.12 -14.03 1.16
CA PRO A 82 -12.44 -14.34 2.55
C PRO A 82 -11.57 -15.43 3.18
N ASN A 83 -10.88 -16.24 2.37
CA ASN A 83 -9.95 -17.27 2.86
C ASN A 83 -8.65 -16.66 3.43
N THR A 84 -8.22 -15.51 2.93
CA THR A 84 -7.02 -14.80 3.42
C THR A 84 -7.42 -13.71 4.41
N PHE A 85 -8.44 -12.92 4.07
CA PHE A 85 -9.01 -11.88 4.92
C PHE A 85 -10.49 -12.16 5.15
N PRO A 86 -10.88 -12.81 6.28
CA PRO A 86 -12.27 -13.11 6.58
C PRO A 86 -13.23 -11.93 6.34
N ASP A 87 -14.33 -12.25 5.65
CA ASP A 87 -15.39 -11.34 5.20
C ASP A 87 -14.98 -10.26 4.15
N ALA A 88 -13.70 -10.15 3.78
CA ALA A 88 -13.25 -9.20 2.75
C ALA A 88 -13.29 -9.81 1.34
N THR A 89 -13.63 -8.98 0.35
CA THR A 89 -13.59 -9.35 -1.09
C THR A 89 -12.75 -8.40 -1.92
N ALA A 90 -12.32 -7.27 -1.35
CA ALA A 90 -11.46 -6.29 -1.98
C ALA A 90 -10.47 -5.72 -0.96
N GLU A 91 -9.31 -5.32 -1.48
CA GLU A 91 -8.34 -4.46 -0.83
C GLU A 91 -8.33 -3.12 -1.57
N ILE A 92 -8.34 -2.03 -0.80
CA ILE A 92 -8.23 -0.67 -1.31
C ILE A 92 -7.15 0.04 -0.52
N ASP A 93 -6.10 0.45 -1.21
CA ASP A 93 -5.01 1.19 -0.62
C ASP A 93 -5.17 2.66 -1.00
N ILE A 94 -5.12 3.55 0.00
CA ILE A 94 -5.12 4.99 -0.23
C ILE A 94 -3.84 5.54 0.38
N TYR A 95 -3.08 6.29 -0.39
CA TYR A 95 -1.81 6.83 0.04
C TYR A 95 -1.60 8.26 -0.43
N GLY A 96 -0.70 8.95 0.27
CA GLY A 96 -0.25 10.27 -0.14
C GLY A 96 0.91 10.74 0.70
N GLY A 97 1.64 11.71 0.19
CA GLY A 97 2.85 12.19 0.83
C GLY A 97 3.55 13.28 0.05
N TYR A 98 4.80 13.50 0.43
CA TYR A 98 5.71 14.44 -0.19
C TYR A 98 7.06 13.78 -0.40
N ASN A 99 7.60 14.00 -1.61
CA ASN A 99 8.98 13.73 -1.95
C ASN A 99 9.74 15.05 -2.01
N GLY A 100 11.01 15.04 -1.61
CA GLY A 100 11.86 16.20 -1.72
C GLY A 100 13.33 15.83 -1.80
N THR A 101 14.17 16.83 -1.99
CA THR A 101 15.62 16.71 -1.96
C THR A 101 16.19 17.61 -0.88
N ILE A 102 17.31 17.23 -0.28
CA ILE A 102 18.03 18.04 0.70
C ILE A 102 19.12 18.82 -0.06
N PRO A 103 18.97 20.14 -0.29
CA PRO A 103 19.90 20.89 -1.16
C PRO A 103 21.33 20.92 -0.63
N ALA A 104 21.51 20.77 0.68
CA ALA A 104 22.82 20.73 1.32
C ALA A 104 23.65 19.48 0.97
N ILE A 105 23.01 18.41 0.47
CA ILE A 105 23.66 17.16 0.10
C ILE A 105 23.14 16.74 -1.28
N GLU A 106 23.95 16.98 -2.31
CA GLU A 106 23.58 16.65 -3.69
C GLU A 106 23.22 15.17 -3.82
N GLY A 107 22.06 14.89 -4.39
CA GLY A 107 21.56 13.53 -4.59
C GLY A 107 20.87 12.90 -3.38
N LEU A 108 20.78 13.58 -2.24
CA LEU A 108 20.00 13.10 -1.09
C LEU A 108 18.53 13.49 -1.23
N GLY A 109 17.68 12.49 -1.48
CA GLY A 109 16.24 12.57 -1.47
C GLY A 109 15.64 12.15 -0.13
N TRP A 110 14.44 12.64 0.15
CA TRP A 110 13.61 12.20 1.26
C TRP A 110 12.17 12.01 0.81
N THR A 111 11.45 11.14 1.52
CA THR A 111 10.00 10.96 1.38
C THR A 111 9.37 10.90 2.76
N ALA A 112 8.19 11.51 2.89
CA ALA A 112 7.30 11.30 4.02
C ALA A 112 5.88 11.08 3.49
N GLY A 113 5.18 10.08 4.00
CA GLY A 113 3.85 9.76 3.50
C GLY A 113 3.05 8.89 4.45
N LEU A 114 1.80 8.68 4.07
CA LEU A 114 0.84 7.82 4.75
C LEU A 114 0.28 6.83 3.73
N ILE A 115 -0.04 5.63 4.19
CA ILE A 115 -0.81 4.65 3.44
C ILE A 115 -1.83 4.01 4.36
N SER A 116 -3.04 3.80 3.86
CA SER A 116 -4.08 3.02 4.53
C SER A 116 -4.51 1.87 3.63
N TYR A 117 -4.28 0.65 4.09
CA TYR A 117 -4.79 -0.59 3.50
C TYR A 117 -6.17 -0.84 4.08
N LEU A 118 -7.20 -0.84 3.23
CA LEU A 118 -8.60 -0.96 3.64
C LEU A 118 -9.19 -2.25 3.08
N TYR A 119 -9.92 -2.97 3.93
CA TYR A 119 -10.63 -4.20 3.56
C TYR A 119 -12.13 -4.02 3.79
N PRO A 120 -12.87 -3.42 2.83
CA PRO A 120 -14.30 -3.20 2.95
C PRO A 120 -15.05 -4.49 3.29
N GLY A 121 -15.83 -4.46 4.37
CA GLY A 121 -16.58 -5.62 4.87
C GLY A 121 -15.76 -6.65 5.64
N GLY A 122 -14.43 -6.60 5.54
CA GLY A 122 -13.51 -7.51 6.22
C GLY A 122 -13.53 -7.35 7.73
N SER A 123 -13.66 -8.47 8.45
CA SER A 123 -13.64 -8.48 9.91
C SER A 123 -13.18 -9.80 10.50
N TRP A 124 -12.55 -9.77 11.68
CA TRP A 124 -12.19 -10.98 12.45
C TRP A 124 -13.28 -11.42 13.45
N LYS A 125 -14.55 -11.08 13.19
CA LYS A 125 -15.71 -11.37 14.07
C LYS A 125 -16.02 -12.88 14.29
N LYS A 126 -15.21 -13.81 13.77
CA LYS A 126 -15.55 -15.24 13.65
C LYS A 126 -14.49 -16.23 14.16
N TYR A 127 -13.53 -15.85 14.99
CA TYR A 127 -12.66 -16.85 15.64
C TYR A 127 -13.43 -17.57 16.76
N ASN A 128 -14.16 -18.61 16.37
CA ASN A 128 -14.73 -19.63 17.25
C ASN A 128 -13.97 -20.93 16.99
N LEU A 129 -13.04 -21.29 17.87
CA LEU A 129 -12.19 -22.49 17.70
C LEU A 129 -12.96 -23.83 17.76
N ALA A 130 -14.27 -23.81 18.04
CA ALA A 130 -15.05 -25.02 18.30
C ALA A 130 -16.53 -24.88 17.88
N GLY A 131 -16.79 -24.43 16.64
CA GLY A 131 -18.10 -24.56 15.98
C GLY A 131 -19.31 -24.41 16.90
N ASP A 132 -19.45 -23.23 17.51
CA ASP A 132 -20.62 -22.80 18.31
C ASP A 132 -21.23 -23.83 19.31
N ALA A 133 -20.44 -24.77 19.84
CA ALA A 133 -20.98 -25.73 20.81
C ALA A 133 -21.30 -25.10 22.18
N ALA A 134 -20.83 -23.87 22.44
CA ALA A 134 -20.94 -23.22 23.74
C ALA A 134 -21.05 -21.67 23.70
N GLY A 135 -21.25 -21.05 22.54
CA GLY A 135 -21.42 -19.59 22.44
C GLY A 135 -20.20 -18.73 22.81
N PHE A 136 -19.02 -19.34 23.05
CA PHE A 136 -17.79 -18.62 23.35
C PHE A 136 -17.20 -18.01 22.07
N ARG A 137 -17.31 -16.69 21.96
CA ARG A 137 -16.55 -15.89 20.99
C ARG A 137 -15.19 -15.55 21.60
N GLN A 138 -14.10 -15.96 20.96
CA GLN A 138 -12.76 -15.53 21.39
C GLN A 138 -12.55 -14.04 21.10
N THR A 139 -13.22 -13.51 20.08
CA THR A 139 -13.16 -12.13 19.63
C THR A 139 -14.52 -11.41 19.72
N PRO A 140 -15.12 -11.24 20.91
CA PRO A 140 -16.52 -10.82 21.07
C PRO A 140 -16.82 -9.41 20.54
N LYS A 141 -15.82 -8.53 20.49
CA LYS A 141 -15.97 -7.16 19.94
C LYS A 141 -15.80 -7.12 18.43
N GLY A 142 -15.01 -8.03 17.88
CA GLY A 142 -14.56 -7.98 16.48
C GLY A 142 -13.73 -6.74 16.18
N GLY A 143 -13.20 -6.69 14.97
CA GLY A 143 -12.49 -5.54 14.47
C GLY A 143 -12.28 -5.65 12.97
N ARG A 144 -11.47 -4.75 12.44
CA ARG A 144 -11.24 -4.59 10.99
C ARG A 144 -9.81 -5.02 10.67
N TRP A 145 -9.58 -5.41 9.42
CA TRP A 145 -8.25 -5.71 8.90
C TRP A 145 -7.50 -4.45 8.45
N ASP A 146 -8.17 -3.30 8.50
CA ASP A 146 -7.63 -2.03 8.02
C ASP A 146 -6.36 -1.64 8.76
N THR A 147 -5.34 -1.22 8.01
CA THR A 147 -4.04 -0.84 8.54
C THR A 147 -3.63 0.52 8.00
N THR A 148 -3.28 1.47 8.87
CA THR A 148 -2.67 2.73 8.47
C THR A 148 -1.22 2.78 8.91
N GLU A 149 -0.32 3.13 8.00
CA GLU A 149 1.11 3.26 8.23
C GLU A 149 1.57 4.68 7.86
N VAL A 150 2.51 5.21 8.65
CA VAL A 150 3.31 6.38 8.28
C VAL A 150 4.68 5.91 7.81
N ASN A 151 5.15 6.52 6.73
CA ASN A 151 6.36 6.12 6.04
C ASN A 151 7.32 7.31 5.98
N PHE A 152 8.58 7.05 6.32
CA PHE A 152 9.68 7.98 6.10
C PHE A 152 10.78 7.26 5.33
N GLY A 153 11.38 7.94 4.36
CA GLY A 153 12.46 7.35 3.58
C GLY A 153 13.52 8.36 3.21
N LEU A 154 14.71 7.84 2.99
CA LEU A 154 15.87 8.56 2.47
C LEU A 154 16.39 7.81 1.25
N SER A 155 16.79 8.54 0.23
CA SER A 155 17.42 7.99 -0.98
C SER A 155 18.69 8.74 -1.29
N TYR A 156 19.75 8.03 -1.66
CA TYR A 156 21.02 8.60 -2.05
C TYR A 156 21.66 7.74 -3.13
N SER A 157 21.72 8.24 -4.36
CA SER A 157 22.29 7.52 -5.50
C SER A 157 21.64 6.13 -5.64
N TYR A 158 22.41 5.04 -5.53
CA TYR A 158 21.93 3.66 -5.63
C TYR A 158 21.32 3.09 -4.33
N PHE A 159 21.27 3.88 -3.26
CA PHE A 159 20.80 3.42 -1.95
C PHE A 159 19.49 4.09 -1.58
N SER A 160 18.59 3.33 -0.96
CA SER A 160 17.39 3.85 -0.33
C SER A 160 17.10 3.10 0.96
N ALA A 161 16.62 3.83 1.96
CA ALA A 161 16.10 3.26 3.19
C ALA A 161 14.69 3.80 3.42
N ARG A 162 13.77 2.94 3.84
CA ARG A 162 12.41 3.32 4.24
C ARG A 162 12.09 2.70 5.59
N LEU A 163 11.54 3.51 6.47
CA LEU A 163 10.96 3.11 7.73
C LEU A 163 9.44 3.32 7.64
N SER A 164 8.70 2.29 8.00
CA SER A 164 7.25 2.34 8.12
C SER A 164 6.85 2.13 9.58
N TYR A 165 5.82 2.83 10.04
CA TYR A 165 5.34 2.76 11.41
C TYR A 165 3.82 2.66 11.42
N THR A 166 3.28 1.66 12.12
CA THR A 166 1.84 1.41 12.18
C THR A 166 1.14 2.41 13.09
N LEU A 167 0.14 3.12 12.57
CA LEU A 167 -0.74 3.98 13.37
C LEU A 167 -1.94 3.20 13.92
N THR A 168 -2.29 2.08 13.30
CA THR A 168 -3.33 1.14 13.75
C THR A 168 -2.74 -0.24 14.02
N ASP A 169 -3.53 -1.16 14.58
CA ASP A 169 -3.08 -2.55 14.71
C ASP A 169 -2.89 -3.16 13.32
N TRP A 170 -1.73 -3.77 13.11
CA TRP A 170 -1.29 -4.30 11.84
C TRP A 170 -2.14 -5.52 11.45
N PHE A 171 -3.02 -5.35 10.46
CA PHE A 171 -4.00 -6.35 10.01
C PHE A 171 -4.71 -7.04 11.18
N GLY A 172 -5.19 -6.25 12.14
CA GLY A 172 -5.91 -6.74 13.31
C GLY A 172 -5.05 -7.54 14.30
N ALA A 173 -3.72 -7.49 14.21
CA ALA A 173 -2.82 -8.10 15.20
C ALA A 173 -2.88 -7.34 16.53
N GLU A 174 -3.78 -7.77 17.42
CA GLU A 174 -3.97 -7.18 18.74
C GLU A 174 -4.31 -8.24 19.80
N ARG A 175 -4.46 -7.81 21.05
CA ARG A 175 -4.75 -8.74 22.18
C ARG A 175 -5.99 -9.58 21.95
N ASP A 176 -7.02 -9.01 21.34
CA ASP A 176 -8.27 -9.72 21.08
C ASP A 176 -8.09 -10.83 20.02
N THR A 177 -7.07 -10.74 19.16
CA THR A 177 -6.74 -11.77 18.16
C THR A 177 -5.59 -12.69 18.59
N GLY A 178 -5.18 -12.64 19.87
CA GLY A 178 -4.21 -13.56 20.47
C GLY A 178 -2.77 -13.06 20.59
N TRP A 179 -2.50 -11.78 20.33
CA TRP A 179 -1.18 -11.16 20.57
C TRP A 179 -0.98 -10.75 22.03
N ASP A 180 0.27 -10.64 22.48
CA ASP A 180 0.62 -10.21 23.85
C ASP A 180 0.33 -8.72 24.10
N GLY A 181 0.26 -7.93 23.03
CA GLY A 181 -0.02 -6.49 23.02
C GLY A 181 -0.68 -5.99 21.73
N SER A 182 -0.90 -4.69 21.67
CA SER A 182 -1.29 -3.99 20.43
C SER A 182 -0.06 -3.85 19.54
N THR A 183 -0.23 -4.04 18.24
CA THR A 183 0.84 -3.82 17.25
C THR A 183 0.86 -2.37 16.74
N LYS A 184 0.05 -1.49 17.32
CA LYS A 184 0.18 -0.05 17.11
C LYS A 184 1.57 0.40 17.52
N GLY A 185 2.19 1.12 16.60
CA GLY A 185 3.46 1.72 16.82
C GLY A 185 4.65 0.79 16.71
N LEU A 186 4.51 -0.27 15.92
CA LEU A 186 5.63 -1.12 15.56
C LEU A 186 6.32 -0.56 14.30
N PRO A 187 7.66 -0.51 14.28
CA PRO A 187 8.40 -0.30 13.06
C PRO A 187 8.26 -1.53 12.17
N ILE A 188 7.85 -1.34 10.92
CA ILE A 188 7.80 -2.39 9.91
C ILE A 188 8.92 -2.14 8.90
N TRP A 189 9.68 -3.19 8.63
CA TRP A 189 10.67 -3.20 7.56
C TRP A 189 9.98 -3.65 6.28
N ASN A 190 9.75 -2.71 5.37
CA ASN A 190 9.38 -3.02 4.00
C ASN A 190 10.69 -3.17 3.22
N SER A 191 11.08 -4.41 2.93
CA SER A 191 12.26 -4.76 2.12
C SER A 191 12.03 -4.48 0.64
#